data_AF-A0A3P7KMM5-F1
#
_entry.id   AF-A0A3P7KMM5-F1
#
_cell.length_a   1.000
_cell.length_b   1.000
_cell.length_c   1.000
_cell.angle_alpha   90.00
_cell.angle_beta   90.00
_cell.angle_gamma   90.00
#
_symmetry.space_group_name_H-M   'P 1'
#
loop_
_entity.id
_entity.type
_entity.pdbx_description
1 polymer ?
#
loop_
_entity_poly.entity_id
_entity_poly.type
_entity_poly.pdbx_seq_one_letter_code
_entity_poly.pdbx_strand_id
1 'polypeptide(L)'
;MIFTQPNSSDLGSFLQPRYVNLPQLAEIFEMDVYGFDYSGYGYSTGVISEKSIYADIRAIYDYVRKTRPNKKIVLLGYSIGTTAVVDLAATHPEGLVGVILVAPFTSGLRLLGNQPKREKTHFLDKFVSCDKVAEIKVPVLICHGARDTVVPSEHGVELHEKLKKPVTPLIVHGADHQSILNGAYPQTFCRIHR
;
A
#
# COMPACT_ATOMS: atom_id res chain seq x y z
N MET A 1 7.46 9.05 -5.24
CA MET A 1 6.62 8.03 -4.59
C MET A 1 7.26 6.67 -4.75
N ILE A 2 7.19 5.82 -3.72
CA ILE A 2 7.52 4.40 -3.85
C ILE A 2 6.19 3.65 -3.93
N PHE A 3 5.95 3.00 -5.07
CA PHE A 3 4.77 2.19 -5.33
C PHE A 3 5.06 0.73 -4.97
N THR A 4 4.17 0.14 -4.19
CA THR A 4 4.32 -1.20 -3.62
C THR A 4 3.13 -2.06 -4.06
N GLN A 5 3.40 -3.03 -4.92
CA GLN A 5 2.42 -3.74 -5.76
C GLN A 5 1.53 -4.75 -4.99
N PRO A 6 0.38 -5.18 -5.55
CA PRO A 6 -0.49 -6.18 -4.93
C PRO A 6 0.08 -7.59 -5.10
N ASN A 7 -0.59 -8.58 -4.49
CA ASN A 7 -0.20 -9.97 -4.66
C ASN A 7 -0.44 -10.45 -6.11
N SER A 8 0.29 -11.50 -6.53
CA SER A 8 0.17 -12.09 -7.87
C SER A 8 0.39 -11.08 -9.02
N SER A 9 1.27 -10.10 -8.78
CA SER A 9 1.66 -9.07 -9.74
C SER A 9 3.18 -8.88 -9.70
N ASP A 10 3.73 -8.37 -10.79
CA ASP A 10 5.12 -7.94 -10.93
C ASP A 10 5.19 -6.56 -11.60
N LEU A 11 6.40 -6.05 -11.78
CA LEU A 11 6.65 -4.81 -12.52
C LEU A 11 6.08 -4.83 -13.94
N GLY A 12 6.15 -5.97 -14.62
CA GLY A 12 5.60 -6.13 -15.97
C GLY A 12 4.12 -5.76 -16.03
N SER A 13 3.37 -6.16 -15.00
CA SER A 13 1.94 -5.86 -14.84
C SER A 13 1.63 -4.36 -14.72
N PHE A 14 2.58 -3.54 -14.24
CA PHE A 14 2.45 -2.08 -14.11
C PHE A 14 3.31 -1.29 -15.11
N LEU A 15 3.84 -1.94 -16.14
CA LEU A 15 4.49 -1.28 -17.27
C LEU A 15 3.66 -1.37 -18.55
N GLN A 16 2.73 -2.32 -18.64
CA GLN A 16 1.86 -2.48 -19.80
C GLN A 16 0.77 -1.39 -19.86
N PRO A 17 0.38 -0.93 -21.05
CA PRO A 17 -0.62 0.14 -21.22
C PRO A 17 -2.08 -0.34 -21.12
N ARG A 18 -2.34 -1.43 -20.38
CA ARG A 18 -3.70 -1.99 -20.26
C ARG A 18 -4.56 -1.24 -19.22
N TYR A 19 -3.91 -0.79 -18.16
CA TYR A 19 -4.48 -0.03 -17.06
C TYR A 19 -3.49 1.08 -16.69
N VAL A 20 -3.85 1.94 -15.72
CA VAL A 20 -2.93 2.95 -15.21
C VAL A 20 -1.62 2.30 -14.76
N ASN A 21 -0.53 2.68 -15.40
CA ASN A 21 0.81 2.11 -15.23
C ASN A 21 1.77 3.10 -14.54
N LEU A 22 2.99 2.66 -14.20
CA LEU A 22 3.93 3.50 -13.43
C LEU A 22 4.31 4.82 -14.13
N PRO A 23 4.60 4.85 -15.46
CA PRO A 23 4.80 6.11 -16.17
C PRO A 23 3.59 7.07 -16.06
N GLN A 24 2.38 6.54 -16.23
CA GLN A 24 1.16 7.35 -16.09
C GLN A 24 0.96 7.84 -14.65
N LEU A 25 1.29 7.05 -13.63
CA LEU A 25 1.27 7.53 -12.24
C LEU A 25 2.24 8.70 -12.04
N ALA A 26 3.43 8.63 -12.65
CA ALA A 26 4.42 9.70 -12.56
C ALA A 26 3.93 11.00 -13.22
N GLU A 27 3.25 10.89 -14.37
CA GLU A 27 2.62 12.02 -15.06
C GLU A 27 1.44 12.59 -14.26
N ILE A 28 0.50 11.74 -13.83
CA ILE A 28 -0.72 12.14 -13.10
C ILE A 28 -0.36 12.84 -11.78
N PHE A 29 0.66 12.35 -11.08
CA PHE A 29 1.05 12.88 -9.78
C PHE A 29 2.21 13.87 -9.83
N GLU A 30 2.75 14.15 -11.02
CA GLU A 30 3.90 15.04 -11.25
C GLU A 30 5.08 14.71 -10.32
N MET A 31 5.41 13.42 -10.20
CA MET A 31 6.45 12.93 -9.28
C MET A 31 7.23 11.76 -9.84
N ASP A 32 8.48 11.62 -9.40
CA ASP A 32 9.26 10.41 -9.64
C ASP A 32 8.57 9.20 -8.97
N VAL A 33 8.29 8.13 -9.72
CA VAL A 33 7.70 6.88 -9.21
C VAL A 33 8.73 5.76 -9.25
N TYR A 34 8.94 5.11 -8.11
CA TYR A 34 9.79 3.94 -7.97
C TYR A 34 8.90 2.72 -7.75
N GLY A 35 8.90 1.80 -8.71
CA GLY A 35 8.35 0.45 -8.55
C GLY A 35 9.48 -0.57 -8.41
N PHE A 36 9.18 -1.72 -7.84
CA PHE A 36 10.12 -2.83 -7.69
C PHE A 36 9.39 -4.18 -7.66
N ASP A 37 10.10 -5.25 -8.00
CA ASP A 37 9.65 -6.61 -7.79
C ASP A 37 10.06 -7.11 -6.40
N TYR A 38 9.12 -7.73 -5.68
CA TYR A 38 9.44 -8.44 -4.44
C TYR A 38 10.38 -9.61 -4.70
N SER A 39 11.14 -10.01 -3.68
CA SER A 39 11.95 -11.22 -3.70
C SER A 39 11.14 -12.44 -4.16
N GLY A 40 11.59 -13.09 -5.25
CA GLY A 40 10.92 -14.23 -5.86
C GLY A 40 9.77 -13.90 -6.83
N TYR A 41 9.52 -12.61 -7.11
CA TYR A 41 8.56 -12.13 -8.12
C TYR A 41 9.31 -11.56 -9.32
N GLY A 42 8.69 -11.62 -10.51
CA GLY A 42 9.21 -11.02 -11.73
C GLY A 42 10.69 -11.37 -11.98
N TYR A 43 11.54 -10.34 -12.03
CA TYR A 43 13.00 -10.51 -12.20
C TYR A 43 13.79 -10.59 -10.88
N SER A 44 13.16 -10.33 -9.74
CA SER A 44 13.82 -10.38 -8.43
C SER A 44 14.02 -11.83 -7.98
N THR A 45 15.27 -12.16 -7.63
CA THR A 45 15.62 -13.46 -7.03
C THR A 45 15.24 -13.51 -5.54
N GLY A 46 15.45 -14.65 -4.88
CA GLY A 46 15.18 -14.82 -3.45
C GLY A 46 13.94 -15.66 -3.15
N VAL A 47 13.40 -15.52 -1.93
CA VAL A 47 12.30 -16.35 -1.43
C VAL A 47 11.12 -15.48 -1.06
N ILE A 48 9.93 -15.92 -1.46
CA ILE A 48 8.67 -15.26 -1.12
C ILE A 48 8.38 -15.45 0.37
N SER A 49 8.39 -14.37 1.14
CA SER A 49 7.98 -14.36 2.54
C SER A 49 7.58 -12.95 3.00
N GLU A 50 6.80 -12.86 4.08
CA GLU A 50 6.49 -11.57 4.73
C GLU A 50 7.77 -10.79 5.07
N LYS A 51 8.77 -11.48 5.61
CA LYS A 51 10.07 -10.88 5.95
C LYS A 51 10.77 -10.32 4.71
N SER A 52 10.71 -11.04 3.59
CA SER A 52 11.31 -10.59 2.33
C SER A 52 10.61 -9.34 1.82
N ILE A 53 9.26 -9.33 1.79
CA ILE A 53 8.47 -8.17 1.36
C ILE A 53 8.82 -6.91 2.18
N TYR A 54 8.98 -7.04 3.50
CA TYR A 54 9.39 -5.91 4.36
C TYR A 54 10.85 -5.48 4.12
N ALA A 55 11.74 -6.43 3.86
CA ALA A 55 13.13 -6.13 3.52
C ALA A 55 13.24 -5.44 2.14
N ASP A 56 12.44 -5.85 1.17
CA ASP A 56 12.45 -5.33 -0.20
C ASP A 56 12.06 -3.84 -0.22
N ILE A 57 10.93 -3.47 0.41
CA ILE A 57 10.52 -2.05 0.47
C ILE A 57 11.57 -1.20 1.21
N ARG A 58 12.20 -1.75 2.26
CA ARG A 58 13.26 -1.05 2.99
C ARG A 58 14.49 -0.81 2.12
N ALA A 59 14.91 -1.81 1.36
CA ALA A 59 16.04 -1.68 0.43
C ALA A 59 15.79 -0.60 -0.63
N ILE A 60 14.57 -0.52 -1.17
CA ILE A 60 14.18 0.53 -2.13
C ILE A 60 14.13 1.89 -1.46
N TYR A 61 13.59 1.99 -0.24
CA TYR A 61 13.57 3.25 0.52
C TYR A 61 14.99 3.78 0.77
N ASP A 62 15.88 2.92 1.24
CA ASP A 62 17.28 3.27 1.51
C ASP A 62 18.01 3.70 0.24
N TYR A 63 17.75 3.03 -0.89
CA TYR A 63 18.26 3.43 -2.20
C TYR A 63 17.78 4.82 -2.62
N VAL A 64 16.49 5.12 -2.47
CA VAL A 64 15.93 6.44 -2.82
C VAL A 64 16.49 7.52 -1.90
N ARG A 65 16.61 7.28 -0.59
CA ARG A 65 17.25 8.23 0.35
C ARG A 65 18.71 8.49 0.00
N LYS A 66 19.46 7.46 -0.35
CA LYS A 66 20.87 7.58 -0.74
C LYS A 66 21.05 8.38 -2.03
N THR A 67 20.22 8.11 -3.03
CA THR A 67 20.36 8.71 -4.37
C THR A 67 19.69 10.07 -4.50
N ARG A 68 18.65 10.34 -3.70
CA ARG A 68 17.85 11.59 -3.71
C ARG A 68 17.67 12.16 -2.29
N PRO A 69 18.75 12.48 -1.56
CA PRO A 69 18.70 12.82 -0.11
C PRO A 69 17.82 14.03 0.24
N ASN A 70 17.67 14.99 -0.68
CA ASN A 70 16.86 16.19 -0.46
C ASN A 70 15.38 16.03 -0.81
N LYS A 71 14.96 14.87 -1.32
CA LYS A 71 13.57 14.63 -1.73
C LYS A 71 12.76 14.03 -0.59
N LYS A 72 11.54 14.54 -0.45
CA LYS A 72 10.49 13.97 0.40
C LYS A 72 9.93 12.70 -0.26
N ILE A 73 9.56 11.72 0.55
CA ILE A 73 9.06 10.42 0.06
C ILE A 73 7.62 10.24 0.49
N VAL A 74 6.80 9.75 -0.44
CA VAL A 74 5.44 9.27 -0.20
C VAL A 74 5.44 7.77 -0.53
N LEU A 75 4.84 6.97 0.32
CA LEU A 75 4.64 5.54 0.10
C LEU A 75 3.21 5.28 -0.38
N LEU A 76 3.05 4.49 -1.43
CA LEU A 76 1.76 3.99 -1.89
C LEU A 76 1.80 2.48 -1.92
N GLY A 77 0.95 1.83 -1.12
CA GLY A 77 0.78 0.38 -1.12
C GLY A 77 -0.60 0.01 -1.64
N TYR A 78 -0.68 -1.07 -2.41
CA TYR A 78 -1.94 -1.62 -2.90
C TYR A 78 -2.10 -3.08 -2.47
N SER A 79 -3.25 -3.41 -1.86
CA SER A 79 -3.55 -4.76 -1.35
C SER A 79 -2.43 -5.26 -0.41
N ILE A 80 -1.75 -6.38 -0.70
CA ILE A 80 -0.61 -6.86 0.11
C ILE A 80 0.50 -5.82 0.28
N GLY A 81 0.70 -4.95 -0.72
CA GLY A 81 1.71 -3.89 -0.64
C GLY A 81 1.43 -2.87 0.46
N THR A 82 0.19 -2.74 0.91
CA THR A 82 -0.17 -1.90 2.07
C THR A 82 0.52 -2.37 3.35
N THR A 83 0.75 -3.67 3.49
CA THR A 83 1.36 -4.27 4.68
C THR A 83 2.84 -3.89 4.78
N ALA A 84 3.54 -3.90 3.65
CA ALA A 84 4.94 -3.48 3.55
C ALA A 84 5.10 -1.99 3.84
N VAL A 85 4.18 -1.18 3.31
CA VAL A 85 4.14 0.26 3.56
C VAL A 85 3.87 0.57 5.02
N VAL A 86 2.91 -0.12 5.66
CA VAL A 86 2.61 0.04 7.09
C VAL A 86 3.81 -0.36 7.94
N ASP A 87 4.44 -1.49 7.65
CA ASP A 87 5.63 -1.97 8.38
C ASP A 87 6.77 -0.95 8.33
N LEU A 88 7.13 -0.47 7.13
CA LEU A 88 8.17 0.52 6.96
C LEU A 88 7.81 1.86 7.62
N ALA A 89 6.60 2.37 7.40
CA ALA A 89 6.18 3.67 7.91
C ALA A 89 6.13 3.72 9.45
N ALA A 90 5.80 2.61 10.11
CA ALA A 90 5.82 2.47 11.57
C ALA A 90 7.23 2.63 12.16
N THR A 91 8.30 2.44 11.37
CA THR A 91 9.68 2.66 11.81
C THR A 91 10.11 4.14 11.78
N HIS A 92 9.24 5.05 11.34
CA HIS A 92 9.51 6.49 11.23
C HIS A 92 10.71 6.84 10.34
N PRO A 93 10.78 6.32 9.10
CA PRO A 93 11.95 6.55 8.27
C PRO A 93 12.06 8.03 7.89
N GLU A 94 13.29 8.54 7.86
CA GLU A 94 13.58 9.94 7.58
C GLU A 94 13.09 10.34 6.18
N GLY A 95 12.49 11.53 6.05
CA GLY A 95 12.02 12.07 4.78
C GLY A 95 10.65 11.56 4.33
N LEU A 96 10.03 10.62 5.04
CA LEU A 96 8.65 10.20 4.80
C LEU A 96 7.70 11.33 5.16
N VAL A 97 6.78 11.68 4.25
CA VAL A 97 5.82 12.78 4.46
C VAL A 97 4.36 12.38 4.28
N GLY A 98 4.08 11.18 3.76
CA GLY A 98 2.72 10.70 3.58
C GLY A 98 2.68 9.23 3.20
N VAL A 99 1.55 8.60 3.53
CA VAL A 99 1.26 7.20 3.22
C VAL A 99 -0.11 7.11 2.55
N ILE A 100 -0.19 6.32 1.49
CA ILE A 100 -1.44 6.00 0.80
C ILE A 100 -1.61 4.48 0.83
N LEU A 101 -2.72 4.02 1.38
CA LEU A 101 -3.08 2.61 1.45
C LEU A 101 -4.32 2.38 0.57
N VAL A 102 -4.16 1.60 -0.50
CA VAL A 102 -5.25 1.26 -1.41
C VAL A 102 -5.67 -0.19 -1.16
N ALA A 103 -6.96 -0.39 -0.89
CA ALA A 103 -7.55 -1.68 -0.50
C ALA A 103 -6.75 -2.42 0.61
N PRO A 104 -6.43 -1.76 1.75
CA PRO A 104 -5.65 -2.39 2.81
C PRO A 104 -6.46 -3.41 3.61
N PHE A 105 -5.74 -4.35 4.24
CA PHE A 105 -6.32 -5.30 5.18
C PHE A 105 -5.65 -5.25 6.56
N THR A 106 -6.39 -5.62 7.60
CA THR A 106 -5.93 -5.53 9.00
C THR A 106 -4.89 -6.59 9.36
N SER A 107 -5.10 -7.84 8.95
CA SER A 107 -4.10 -8.92 8.96
C SER A 107 -4.51 -10.08 8.05
N GLY A 108 -3.59 -11.01 7.77
CA GLY A 108 -3.84 -12.15 6.90
C GLY A 108 -4.94 -13.08 7.42
N LEU A 109 -4.91 -13.47 8.70
CA LEU A 109 -5.96 -14.31 9.26
C LEU A 109 -7.30 -13.58 9.43
N ARG A 110 -7.28 -12.26 9.66
CA ARG A 110 -8.51 -11.45 9.70
C ARG A 110 -9.14 -11.34 8.31
N LEU A 111 -8.33 -11.24 7.27
CA LEU A 111 -8.80 -11.25 5.88
C LEU A 111 -9.41 -12.61 5.51
N LEU A 112 -8.68 -13.71 5.75
CA LEU A 112 -9.15 -15.07 5.45
C LEU A 112 -10.41 -15.44 6.23
N GLY A 113 -10.54 -14.98 7.48
CA GLY A 113 -11.70 -15.23 8.33
C GLY A 113 -12.85 -14.23 8.14
N ASN A 114 -12.69 -13.19 7.31
CA ASN A 114 -13.59 -12.04 7.22
C ASN A 114 -13.94 -11.44 8.61
N GLN A 115 -12.91 -11.22 9.42
CA GLN A 115 -13.00 -10.74 10.80
C GLN A 115 -12.14 -9.48 11.00
N PRO A 116 -12.43 -8.36 10.31
CA PRO A 116 -11.60 -7.16 10.35
C PRO A 116 -11.39 -6.62 11.77
N LYS A 117 -12.41 -6.71 12.63
CA LYS A 117 -12.45 -6.17 14.00
C LYS A 117 -11.97 -7.14 15.09
N ARG A 118 -11.44 -8.32 14.73
CA ARG A 118 -10.99 -9.28 15.75
C ARG A 118 -9.93 -8.63 16.63
N GLU A 119 -10.18 -8.55 17.93
CA GLU A 119 -9.29 -7.85 18.86
C GLU A 119 -7.95 -8.56 19.03
N LYS A 120 -7.98 -9.88 19.24
CA LYS A 120 -6.77 -10.66 19.51
C LYS A 120 -6.06 -11.06 18.21
N THR A 121 -4.79 -10.67 18.12
CA THR A 121 -3.86 -11.17 17.10
C THR A 121 -3.37 -12.56 17.50
N HIS A 122 -3.48 -13.52 16.59
CA HIS A 122 -2.98 -14.88 16.79
C HIS A 122 -1.48 -14.94 16.45
N PHE A 123 -0.69 -15.78 17.12
CA PHE A 123 0.77 -15.84 16.89
C PHE A 123 1.17 -16.35 15.49
N LEU A 124 0.28 -17.11 14.84
CA LEU A 124 0.44 -17.55 13.45
C LEU A 124 -0.02 -16.50 12.41
N ASP A 125 -0.59 -15.38 12.88
CA ASP A 125 -1.04 -14.34 11.96
C ASP A 125 0.14 -13.70 11.23
N LYS A 126 -0.13 -13.24 10.02
CA LYS A 126 0.86 -12.66 9.11
C LYS A 126 0.33 -11.33 8.63
N PHE A 127 1.24 -10.44 8.25
CA PHE A 127 0.89 -9.14 7.69
C PHE A 127 0.01 -8.32 8.63
N VAL A 128 0.35 -8.30 9.92
CA VAL A 128 -0.48 -7.73 10.99
C VAL A 128 -0.38 -6.20 11.00
N SER A 129 -1.02 -5.56 10.03
CA SER A 129 -1.06 -4.10 9.87
C SER A 129 -1.76 -3.41 11.06
N CYS A 130 -2.81 -4.01 11.61
CA CYS A 130 -3.60 -3.40 12.70
C CYS A 130 -2.78 -3.12 13.98
N ASP A 131 -1.72 -3.88 14.20
CA ASP A 131 -0.86 -3.75 15.40
C ASP A 131 0.25 -2.70 15.18
N LYS A 132 0.47 -2.27 13.93
CA LYS A 132 1.55 -1.35 13.53
C LYS A 132 1.04 0.01 13.07
N VAL A 133 -0.18 0.08 12.53
CA VAL A 133 -0.70 1.28 11.85
C VAL A 133 -0.77 2.51 12.76
N ALA A 134 -1.00 2.31 14.06
CA ALA A 134 -1.01 3.37 15.05
C ALA A 134 0.37 4.03 15.26
N GLU A 135 1.47 3.39 14.84
CA GLU A 135 2.81 3.95 14.94
C GLU A 135 3.13 4.94 13.80
N ILE A 136 2.33 5.00 12.74
CA ILE A 136 2.58 5.92 11.63
C ILE A 136 2.34 7.37 12.06
N LYS A 137 3.38 8.22 11.99
CA LYS A 137 3.34 9.63 12.42
C LYS A 137 3.10 10.66 11.32
N VAL A 138 2.98 10.22 10.07
CA VAL A 138 2.68 11.07 8.90
C VAL A 138 1.20 10.94 8.52
N PRO A 139 0.62 11.88 7.74
CA PRO A 139 -0.72 11.74 7.22
C PRO A 139 -0.91 10.44 6.42
N VAL A 140 -2.01 9.75 6.66
CA VAL A 140 -2.34 8.49 5.98
C VAL A 140 -3.70 8.60 5.30
N LEU A 141 -3.72 8.39 3.98
CA LEU A 141 -4.93 8.27 3.17
C LEU A 141 -5.25 6.80 2.92
N ILE A 142 -6.49 6.40 3.21
CA ILE A 142 -7.03 5.09 2.82
C ILE A 142 -7.99 5.27 1.66
N CYS A 143 -7.80 4.49 0.60
CA CYS A 143 -8.70 4.41 -0.55
C CYS A 143 -9.23 2.98 -0.68
N HIS A 144 -10.55 2.80 -0.84
CA HIS A 144 -11.16 1.48 -0.92
C HIS A 144 -12.35 1.46 -1.86
N GLY A 145 -12.55 0.35 -2.57
CA GLY A 145 -13.79 0.08 -3.29
C GLY A 145 -14.86 -0.49 -2.37
N ALA A 146 -16.09 0.03 -2.42
CA ALA A 146 -17.18 -0.49 -1.58
C ALA A 146 -17.68 -1.87 -2.03
N ARG A 147 -17.36 -2.28 -3.27
CA ARG A 147 -17.71 -3.59 -3.83
C ARG A 147 -16.50 -4.54 -3.85
N ASP A 148 -15.49 -4.24 -3.06
CA ASP A 148 -14.31 -5.08 -2.95
C ASP A 148 -14.65 -6.39 -2.22
N THR A 149 -14.78 -7.47 -2.98
CA THR A 149 -15.05 -8.82 -2.46
C THR A 149 -13.76 -9.58 -2.12
N VAL A 150 -12.58 -9.02 -2.44
CA VAL A 150 -11.28 -9.64 -2.13
C VAL A 150 -10.80 -9.16 -0.77
N VAL A 151 -10.87 -7.85 -0.54
CA VAL A 151 -10.59 -7.21 0.75
C VAL A 151 -11.78 -6.33 1.10
N PRO A 152 -12.70 -6.76 1.97
CA PRO A 152 -13.84 -5.94 2.37
C PRO A 152 -13.41 -4.59 2.95
N SER A 153 -14.14 -3.52 2.61
CA SER A 153 -13.80 -2.14 2.98
C SER A 153 -13.75 -1.87 4.48
N GLU A 154 -14.38 -2.73 5.27
CA GLU A 154 -14.36 -2.75 6.73
C GLU A 154 -12.94 -2.87 7.29
N HIS A 155 -12.02 -3.52 6.57
CA HIS A 155 -10.62 -3.53 6.97
C HIS A 155 -9.98 -2.15 6.86
N GLY A 156 -10.28 -1.40 5.79
CA GLY A 156 -9.82 -0.03 5.62
C GLY A 156 -10.38 0.89 6.70
N VAL A 157 -11.67 0.74 7.04
CA VAL A 157 -12.30 1.46 8.16
C VAL A 157 -11.62 1.13 9.49
N GLU A 158 -11.42 -0.15 9.81
CA GLU A 158 -10.78 -0.54 11.07
C GLU A 158 -9.34 -0.03 11.20
N LEU A 159 -8.59 0.01 10.10
CA LEU A 159 -7.25 0.62 10.11
C LEU A 159 -7.32 2.13 10.27
N HIS A 160 -8.31 2.78 9.65
CA HIS A 160 -8.49 4.23 9.71
C HIS A 160 -8.67 4.72 11.15
N GLU A 161 -9.53 4.06 11.91
CA GLU A 161 -9.83 4.38 13.31
C GLU A 161 -8.60 4.28 14.23
N LYS A 162 -7.57 3.52 13.84
CA LYS A 162 -6.33 3.36 14.62
C LYS A 162 -5.24 4.38 14.27
N LEU A 163 -5.43 5.18 13.22
CA LEU A 163 -4.41 6.13 12.76
C LEU A 163 -4.24 7.32 13.71
N LYS A 164 -3.00 7.76 13.93
CA LYS A 164 -2.70 9.01 14.67
C LYS A 164 -2.93 10.27 13.84
N LYS A 165 -2.78 10.18 12.51
CA LYS A 165 -3.00 11.29 11.56
C LYS A 165 -3.84 10.83 10.36
N PRO A 166 -5.11 10.47 10.59
CA PRO A 166 -5.99 10.05 9.52
C PRO A 166 -6.28 11.21 8.58
N VAL A 167 -6.16 10.96 7.29
CA VAL A 167 -6.78 11.79 6.25
C VAL A 167 -8.18 11.23 5.97
N THR A 168 -9.15 12.07 5.64
CA THR A 168 -10.51 11.60 5.29
C THR A 168 -10.43 10.53 4.20
N PRO A 169 -10.95 9.31 4.46
CA PRO A 169 -10.79 8.18 3.55
C PRO A 169 -11.62 8.38 2.29
N LEU A 170 -11.22 7.73 1.21
CA LEU A 170 -11.99 7.66 -0.03
C LEU A 170 -12.59 6.27 -0.17
N ILE A 171 -13.93 6.19 -0.09
CA ILE A 171 -14.67 4.98 -0.41
C ILE A 171 -15.39 5.19 -1.73
N VAL A 172 -15.05 4.37 -2.74
CA VAL A 172 -15.66 4.46 -4.07
C VAL A 172 -16.77 3.42 -4.18
N HIS A 173 -18.03 3.87 -4.15
CA HIS A 173 -19.22 3.00 -4.08
C HIS A 173 -19.34 1.96 -5.22
N GLY A 174 -18.84 2.29 -6.42
CA GLY A 174 -18.88 1.39 -7.59
C GLY A 174 -17.65 0.51 -7.76
N ALA A 175 -16.55 0.81 -7.06
CA ALA A 175 -15.27 0.13 -7.30
C ALA A 175 -15.18 -1.19 -6.53
N ASP A 176 -14.56 -2.16 -7.19
CA ASP A 176 -14.07 -3.42 -6.63
C ASP A 176 -12.55 -3.36 -6.37
N HIS A 177 -11.96 -4.51 -6.02
CA HIS A 177 -10.54 -4.60 -5.70
C HIS A 177 -9.64 -4.06 -6.81
N GLN A 178 -9.93 -4.39 -8.08
CA GLN A 178 -9.08 -4.02 -9.21
C GLN A 178 -9.37 -2.61 -9.70
N SER A 179 -10.65 -2.28 -9.83
CA SER A 179 -11.10 -1.01 -10.42
C SER A 179 -10.77 0.21 -9.57
N ILE A 180 -10.55 0.04 -8.26
CA ILE A 180 -10.16 1.15 -7.37
C ILE A 180 -8.87 1.85 -7.84
N LEU A 181 -7.93 1.13 -8.47
CA LEU A 181 -6.61 1.66 -8.87
C LEU A 181 -6.24 1.41 -10.34
N ASN A 182 -7.10 0.79 -11.15
CA ASN A 182 -6.77 0.49 -12.55
C ASN A 182 -7.04 1.64 -13.55
N GLY A 183 -7.64 2.75 -13.09
CA GLY A 183 -8.03 3.90 -13.93
C GLY A 183 -9.52 4.05 -14.19
N ALA A 184 -10.34 3.04 -13.86
CA ALA A 184 -11.80 3.10 -14.08
C ALA A 184 -12.49 4.22 -13.27
N TYR A 185 -11.89 4.62 -12.15
CA TYR A 185 -12.40 5.64 -11.25
C TYR A 185 -11.37 6.77 -11.05
N PRO A 186 -11.39 7.81 -11.91
CA PRO A 186 -10.44 8.92 -11.86
C PRO A 186 -10.38 9.63 -10.51
N GLN A 187 -11.49 9.64 -9.76
CA GLN A 187 -11.56 10.26 -8.43
C GLN A 187 -10.54 9.68 -7.44
N THR A 188 -10.12 8.41 -7.59
CA THR A 188 -9.04 7.84 -6.76
C THR A 188 -7.76 8.63 -6.95
N PHE A 189 -7.38 8.88 -8.20
CA PHE A 189 -6.15 9.60 -8.54
C PHE A 189 -6.26 11.08 -8.18
N CYS A 190 -7.39 11.72 -8.48
CA CYS A 190 -7.63 13.11 -8.06
C CYS A 190 -7.54 13.28 -6.54
N ARG A 191 -7.97 12.28 -5.77
CA ARG A 191 -7.90 12.31 -4.30
C ARG A 191 -6.49 12.15 -3.79
N ILE A 192 -5.70 11.27 -4.41
CA ILE A 192 -4.30 11.02 -4.03
C ILE A 192 -3.41 12.23 -4.32
N HIS A 193 -3.69 12.95 -5.42
CA HIS A 193 -2.91 14.12 -5.80
C HIS A 193 -3.11 15.35 -4.87
N ARG A 194 -4.26 15.43 -4.18
CA ARG A 194 -4.62 16.55 -3.28
C ARG A 194 -4.20 16.31 -1.84
#